data_AF-A0A540X778-F1
#
_entry.id   AF-A0A540X778-F1
#
_cell.length_a   1.000
_cell.length_b   1.000
_cell.length_c   1.000
_cell.angle_alpha   90.00
_cell.angle_beta   90.00
_cell.angle_gamma   90.00
#
_symmetry.space_group_name_H-M   'P 1'
#
loop_
_entity.id
_entity.type
_entity.pdbx_description
1 polymer ?
#
loop_
_entity_poly.entity_id
_entity_poly.type
_entity_poly.pdbx_seq_one_letter_code
_entity_poly.pdbx_strand_id
1 'polypeptide(L)'
;MPPRSARRPSALLLASLLSLAACGDDAVSDPPLDSSIEHYEDSGETFRVTYDEGWMAFDEHRSAEFESGAPRTLRLCGLNDPSSVVADDETSACVSVRFDKEVLGAGPVTLAVAGDAIAAPTDSFRDITFTPRKGHSPEILAVFVATGCYGTVPKEALTQEVAGQLVLEENSDTRVRGRLVLRSVGKTAGRCSGDGAEVALSFDVAR
;
A
#
# COMPACT_ATOMS: atom_id res chain seq x y z
N MET A 1 -20.85 -48.17 43.41
CA MET A 1 -21.68 -47.77 44.56
C MET A 1 -21.28 -46.36 44.99
N PRO A 2 -22.18 -45.37 44.88
CA PRO A 2 -22.00 -44.00 45.39
C PRO A 2 -22.43 -43.95 46.89
N PRO A 3 -22.09 -42.93 47.71
CA PRO A 3 -22.62 -41.55 47.60
C PRO A 3 -21.55 -40.49 48.02
N ARG A 4 -21.74 -39.16 48.11
CA ARG A 4 -22.89 -38.34 48.48
C ARG A 4 -22.56 -36.87 48.16
N SER A 5 -23.57 -36.16 47.66
CA SER A 5 -23.64 -34.71 47.50
C SER A 5 -23.59 -33.98 48.85
N ALA A 6 -22.98 -32.79 48.89
CA ALA A 6 -23.40 -31.72 49.78
C ALA A 6 -23.27 -30.35 49.09
N ARG A 7 -24.29 -29.53 49.35
CA ARG A 7 -24.70 -28.30 48.68
C ARG A 7 -24.28 -27.08 49.51
N ARG A 8 -24.03 -25.96 48.79
CA ARG A 8 -24.44 -24.57 49.10
C ARG A 8 -23.75 -23.85 50.29
N PRO A 9 -24.02 -22.55 50.52
CA PRO A 9 -23.94 -21.36 49.63
C PRO A 9 -23.31 -20.14 50.36
N SER A 10 -23.29 -18.97 49.69
CA SER A 10 -23.39 -17.62 50.30
C SER A 10 -22.21 -17.14 51.18
N ALA A 11 -21.88 -15.86 51.32
CA ALA A 11 -22.40 -14.60 50.84
C ALA A 11 -21.26 -13.57 50.90
N LEU A 12 -21.47 -12.47 50.17
CA LEU A 12 -20.73 -11.23 50.24
C LEU A 12 -20.51 -10.73 51.69
N LEU A 13 -19.43 -9.99 51.89
CA LEU A 13 -19.51 -8.71 52.59
C LEU A 13 -18.42 -7.73 52.12
N LEU A 14 -18.93 -6.59 51.63
CA LEU A 14 -18.24 -5.32 51.43
C LEU A 14 -17.54 -4.88 52.73
N ALA A 15 -16.36 -4.26 52.60
CA ALA A 15 -16.05 -3.05 53.35
C ALA A 15 -14.99 -2.21 52.64
N SER A 16 -15.42 -1.05 52.18
CA SER A 16 -14.66 0.06 51.64
C SER A 16 -13.76 0.69 52.70
N LEU A 17 -12.51 1.03 52.36
CA LEU A 17 -11.82 2.16 52.97
C LEU A 17 -11.09 2.94 51.88
N LEU A 18 -11.57 4.17 51.68
CA LEU A 18 -10.93 5.24 50.93
C LEU A 18 -9.62 5.62 51.61
N SER A 19 -8.59 5.90 50.82
CA SER A 19 -7.58 6.89 51.17
C SER A 19 -7.17 7.61 49.89
N LEU A 20 -7.64 8.86 49.80
CA LEU A 20 -7.17 9.85 48.86
C LEU A 20 -5.72 10.21 49.23
N ALA A 21 -4.83 10.16 48.24
CA ALA A 21 -3.71 11.09 48.15
C ALA A 21 -3.69 11.61 46.71
N ALA A 22 -3.94 12.91 46.61
CA ALA A 22 -4.00 13.68 45.39
C ALA A 22 -2.60 14.16 44.96
N CYS A 23 -2.57 14.65 43.72
CA CYS A 23 -1.59 15.56 43.11
C CYS A 23 -0.40 14.92 42.41
N GLY A 24 -0.50 14.93 41.08
CA GLY A 24 0.61 14.73 40.15
C GLY A 24 0.14 14.73 38.71
N ASP A 25 -0.73 15.68 38.34
CA ASP A 25 -0.99 16.00 36.93
C ASP A 25 0.27 16.63 36.36
N ASP A 26 1.03 15.84 35.62
CA ASP A 26 1.63 16.31 34.38
C ASP A 26 1.42 15.18 33.39
N ALA A 27 0.33 15.31 32.64
CA ALA A 27 0.12 14.60 31.41
C ALA A 27 1.40 14.79 30.58
N VAL A 28 2.23 13.74 30.51
CA VAL A 28 3.15 13.59 29.41
C VAL A 28 2.24 13.48 28.21
N SER A 29 2.02 14.61 27.56
CA SER A 29 1.42 14.72 26.26
C SER A 29 2.20 13.77 25.37
N ASP A 30 1.67 12.57 25.18
CA ASP A 30 2.02 11.77 24.01
C ASP A 30 1.89 12.75 22.84
N PRO A 31 2.98 12.99 22.07
CA PRO A 31 2.87 13.84 20.90
C PRO A 31 1.74 13.24 20.06
N PRO A 32 0.80 14.05 19.55
CA PRO A 32 -0.22 13.52 18.68
C PRO A 32 0.51 12.76 17.58
N LEU A 33 0.19 11.47 17.45
CA LEU A 33 0.48 10.69 16.26
C LEU A 33 0.11 11.59 15.10
N ASP A 34 1.14 12.05 14.39
CA ASP A 34 1.02 12.92 13.24
C ASP A 34 0.18 12.17 12.21
N SER A 35 -1.13 12.37 12.33
CA SER A 35 -2.15 11.91 11.42
C SER A 35 -2.28 12.89 10.28
N SER A 36 -1.18 13.52 9.86
CA SER A 36 -1.05 14.11 8.53
C SER A 36 -0.89 12.99 7.50
N ILE A 37 -1.87 12.09 7.43
CA ILE A 37 -2.35 11.70 6.11
C ILE A 37 -2.98 12.99 5.60
N GLU A 38 -2.16 13.90 5.06
CA GLU A 38 -2.62 15.03 4.31
C GLU A 38 -3.65 14.46 3.33
N HIS A 39 -4.89 14.93 3.44
CA HIS A 39 -5.92 14.60 2.47
C HIS A 39 -5.42 15.15 1.14
N TYR A 40 -4.80 14.26 0.35
CA TYR A 40 -4.32 14.58 -0.97
C TYR A 40 -5.50 15.05 -1.81
N GLU A 41 -5.36 16.22 -2.43
CA GLU A 41 -6.38 16.76 -3.33
C GLU A 41 -6.58 15.79 -4.50
N ASP A 42 -7.73 15.13 -4.51
CA ASP A 42 -8.22 14.27 -5.60
C ASP A 42 -8.58 15.13 -6.83
N SER A 43 -7.56 15.64 -7.54
CA SER A 43 -7.75 16.58 -8.65
C SER A 43 -7.85 15.93 -10.03
N GLY A 44 -7.86 14.59 -10.13
CA GLY A 44 -8.00 13.87 -11.40
C GLY A 44 -7.17 12.59 -11.51
N GLU A 45 -6.94 12.14 -12.74
CA GLU A 45 -6.09 10.99 -13.01
C GLU A 45 -4.62 11.40 -13.10
N THR A 46 -3.72 10.75 -12.35
CA THR A 46 -2.30 11.10 -12.32
C THR A 46 -1.44 9.85 -12.17
N PHE A 47 -0.37 9.76 -12.96
CA PHE A 47 0.76 8.90 -12.64
C PHE A 47 2.04 9.68 -12.94
N ARG A 48 2.79 10.05 -11.90
CA ARG A 48 4.05 10.77 -12.05
C ARG A 48 5.13 10.23 -11.12
N VAL A 49 6.37 10.33 -11.56
CA VAL A 49 7.57 9.95 -10.80
C VAL A 49 8.47 11.18 -10.68
N THR A 50 9.01 11.40 -9.48
CA THR A 50 9.98 12.47 -9.26
C THR A 50 11.37 11.99 -9.68
N TYR A 51 12.08 12.83 -10.42
CA TYR A 51 13.50 12.71 -10.71
C TYR A 51 14.20 14.00 -10.24
N ASP A 52 15.53 14.01 -10.19
CA ASP A 52 16.39 15.08 -9.64
C ASP A 52 15.84 16.52 -9.81
N GLU A 53 15.31 16.86 -11.00
CA GLU A 53 14.89 18.23 -11.36
C GLU A 53 13.37 18.41 -11.55
N GLY A 54 12.54 17.39 -11.29
CA GLY A 54 11.09 17.57 -11.37
C GLY A 54 10.26 16.30 -11.52
N TRP A 55 8.99 16.51 -11.87
CA TRP A 55 8.02 15.45 -12.09
C TRP A 55 7.96 15.05 -13.56
N MET A 56 8.07 13.76 -13.84
CA MET A 56 7.77 13.16 -15.14
C MET A 56 6.44 12.44 -15.08
N ALA A 57 5.54 12.71 -16.03
CA ALA A 57 4.22 12.10 -16.12
C ALA A 57 4.24 10.86 -17.02
N PHE A 58 3.49 9.83 -16.63
CA PHE A 58 3.35 8.53 -17.30
C PHE A 58 1.88 8.33 -17.69
N ASP A 59 1.36 9.28 -18.45
CA ASP A 59 -0.08 9.35 -18.78
C ASP A 59 -0.43 8.67 -20.10
N GLU A 60 0.58 8.25 -20.87
CA GLU A 60 0.39 7.61 -22.17
C GLU A 60 0.22 6.10 -22.03
N HIS A 61 -0.51 5.48 -22.96
CA HIS A 61 -0.66 4.02 -23.07
C HIS A 61 -0.99 3.32 -21.73
N ARG A 62 -1.84 3.96 -20.92
CA ARG A 62 -2.21 3.40 -19.61
C ARG A 62 -2.84 2.02 -19.75
N SER A 63 -2.40 1.10 -18.92
CA SER A 63 -2.93 -0.26 -18.88
C SER A 63 -3.20 -0.70 -17.44
N ALA A 64 -4.16 -1.61 -17.30
CA ALA A 64 -4.52 -2.23 -16.05
C ALA A 64 -4.73 -3.73 -16.29
N GLU A 65 -4.00 -4.56 -15.57
CA GLU A 65 -4.08 -6.01 -15.72
C GLU A 65 -3.81 -6.75 -14.41
N PHE A 66 -4.31 -7.97 -14.30
CA PHE A 66 -3.83 -8.90 -13.29
C PHE A 66 -2.70 -9.74 -13.86
N GLU A 67 -1.54 -9.72 -13.19
CA GLU A 67 -0.45 -10.63 -13.57
C GLU A 67 -0.89 -12.09 -13.41
N SER A 68 -0.38 -12.95 -14.29
CA SER A 68 -0.63 -14.39 -14.22
C SER A 68 0.08 -15.00 -13.01
N GLY A 69 -0.56 -15.98 -12.37
CA GLY A 69 -0.03 -16.67 -11.19
C GLY A 69 -0.59 -16.19 -9.86
N ALA A 70 -0.10 -16.80 -8.79
CA ALA A 70 -0.45 -16.48 -7.40
C ALA A 70 0.79 -16.02 -6.64
N PRO A 71 0.67 -15.04 -5.72
CA PRO A 71 -0.53 -14.26 -5.42
C PRO A 71 -0.94 -13.33 -6.57
N ARG A 72 -2.25 -13.05 -6.68
CA ARG A 72 -2.78 -12.16 -7.72
C ARG A 72 -2.22 -10.75 -7.49
N THR A 73 -1.68 -10.16 -8.56
CA THR A 73 -1.07 -8.84 -8.53
C THR A 73 -1.77 -7.97 -9.56
N LEU A 74 -2.46 -6.91 -9.10
CA LEU A 74 -2.96 -5.86 -9.99
C LEU A 74 -1.76 -4.99 -10.38
N ARG A 75 -1.59 -4.77 -11.67
CA ARG A 75 -0.55 -3.92 -12.23
C ARG A 75 -1.20 -2.82 -13.05
N LEU A 76 -0.91 -1.57 -12.68
CA LEU A 76 -1.33 -0.38 -13.42
C LEU A 76 -0.08 0.27 -13.98
N CYS A 77 0.00 0.42 -15.30
CA CYS A 77 1.17 0.99 -15.97
C CYS A 77 0.81 2.22 -16.79
N GLY A 78 1.81 3.03 -17.05
CA GLY A 78 1.79 4.10 -18.03
C GLY A 78 3.17 4.29 -18.66
N LEU A 79 3.19 4.99 -19.79
CA LEU A 79 4.39 5.33 -20.53
C LEU A 79 4.62 6.84 -20.53
N ASN A 80 5.89 7.21 -20.61
CA ASN A 80 6.36 8.49 -21.04
C ASN A 80 7.18 8.25 -22.32
N ASP A 81 6.65 8.68 -23.47
CA ASP A 81 7.33 8.64 -24.76
C ASP A 81 7.53 10.09 -25.24
N PRO A 82 8.67 10.72 -24.94
CA PRO A 82 8.90 12.10 -25.31
C PRO A 82 9.00 12.30 -26.82
N SER A 83 9.25 11.23 -27.60
CA SER A 83 9.32 11.29 -29.05
C SER A 83 9.02 9.96 -29.72
N SER A 84 7.77 9.77 -30.18
CA SER A 84 7.31 8.60 -30.97
C SER A 84 8.09 8.24 -32.25
N VAL A 85 9.13 9.00 -32.62
CA VAL A 85 10.01 8.75 -33.77
C VAL A 85 11.45 8.39 -33.39
N VAL A 86 11.82 8.59 -32.12
CA VAL A 86 13.10 8.14 -31.58
C VAL A 86 12.88 6.73 -31.05
N ALA A 87 13.80 5.82 -31.36
CA ALA A 87 13.74 4.49 -30.80
C ALA A 87 14.36 4.49 -29.40
N ASP A 88 13.76 3.75 -28.48
CA ASP A 88 14.32 3.40 -27.16
C ASP A 88 14.44 4.58 -26.18
N ASP A 89 13.73 5.69 -26.39
CA ASP A 89 13.60 6.78 -25.43
C ASP A 89 12.36 6.65 -24.52
N GLU A 90 11.57 5.59 -24.71
CA GLU A 90 10.38 5.35 -23.92
C GLU A 90 10.73 4.91 -22.50
N THR A 91 10.08 5.57 -21.54
CA THR A 91 10.17 5.23 -20.13
C THR A 91 8.81 4.69 -19.68
N SER A 92 8.80 3.66 -18.85
CA SER A 92 7.57 3.11 -18.27
C SER A 92 7.57 3.27 -16.76
N ALA A 93 6.38 3.45 -16.20
CA ALA A 93 6.14 3.34 -14.77
C ALA A 93 4.96 2.40 -14.53
N CYS A 94 5.07 1.57 -13.51
CA CYS A 94 4.00 0.67 -13.08
C CYS A 94 3.89 0.66 -11.57
N VAL A 95 2.67 0.67 -11.06
CA VAL A 95 2.39 0.31 -9.67
C VAL A 95 1.83 -1.11 -9.64
N SER A 96 2.34 -1.91 -8.71
CA SER A 96 1.90 -3.28 -8.48
C SER A 96 1.33 -3.41 -7.08
N VAL A 97 0.11 -3.93 -6.98
CA VAL A 97 -0.58 -4.24 -5.72
C VAL A 97 -0.80 -5.74 -5.66
N ARG A 98 -0.16 -6.41 -4.71
CA ARG A 98 -0.26 -7.85 -4.50
C ARG A 98 -1.25 -8.13 -3.39
N PHE A 99 -2.23 -9.00 -3.67
CA PHE A 99 -3.31 -9.29 -2.75
C PHE A 99 -3.19 -10.67 -2.11
N ASP A 100 -3.78 -10.82 -0.92
CA ASP A 100 -4.26 -12.11 -0.47
C ASP A 100 -5.35 -12.61 -1.43
N LYS A 101 -5.38 -13.91 -1.70
CA LYS A 101 -6.33 -14.51 -2.64
C LYS A 101 -7.78 -14.23 -2.26
N GLU A 102 -8.06 -14.07 -0.97
CA GLU A 102 -9.42 -13.99 -0.43
C GLU A 102 -10.07 -12.63 -0.64
N VAL A 103 -9.28 -11.58 -0.96
CA VAL A 103 -9.84 -10.24 -1.15
C VAL A 103 -10.60 -10.12 -2.47
N LEU A 104 -10.18 -10.83 -3.52
CA LEU A 104 -10.76 -10.68 -4.86
C LEU A 104 -12.03 -11.52 -5.01
N GLY A 105 -13.13 -10.88 -5.41
CA GLY A 105 -14.46 -11.49 -5.51
C GLY A 105 -15.29 -11.40 -4.22
N ALA A 106 -14.77 -10.77 -3.15
CA ALA A 106 -15.44 -10.65 -1.86
C ALA A 106 -16.47 -9.49 -1.79
N GLY A 107 -16.67 -8.76 -2.90
CA GLY A 107 -17.49 -7.55 -2.94
C GLY A 107 -16.71 -6.27 -2.67
N PRO A 108 -17.36 -5.10 -2.78
CA PRO A 108 -16.70 -3.81 -2.71
C PRO A 108 -15.95 -3.59 -1.39
N VAL A 109 -14.74 -3.04 -1.45
CA VAL A 109 -13.87 -2.87 -0.29
C VAL A 109 -12.94 -1.68 -0.46
N THR A 110 -12.56 -1.05 0.64
CA THR A 110 -11.51 -0.03 0.70
C THR A 110 -10.36 -0.55 1.54
N LEU A 111 -9.16 -0.52 0.98
CA LEU A 111 -7.95 -1.07 1.58
C LEU A 111 -6.92 0.05 1.77
N ALA A 112 -6.37 0.16 2.97
CA ALA A 112 -5.35 1.15 3.29
C ALA A 112 -3.95 0.61 2.96
N VAL A 113 -3.14 1.43 2.28
CA VAL A 113 -1.75 1.13 1.98
C VAL A 113 -0.86 1.94 2.92
N ALA A 114 0.02 1.27 3.66
CA ALA A 114 1.03 1.90 4.50
C ALA A 114 2.16 0.90 4.74
N GLY A 115 3.35 1.13 4.21
CA GLY A 115 4.46 0.21 4.42
C GLY A 115 5.76 0.61 3.73
N ASP A 116 6.78 -0.19 3.98
CA ASP A 116 8.09 -0.07 3.34
C ASP A 116 8.27 -1.20 2.34
N ALA A 117 8.63 -0.86 1.11
CA ALA A 117 8.95 -1.80 0.04
C ALA A 117 10.43 -1.73 -0.32
N ILE A 118 11.07 -2.90 -0.36
CA ILE A 118 12.48 -3.04 -0.72
C ILE A 118 12.55 -3.96 -1.94
N ALA A 119 13.01 -3.41 -3.06
CA ALA A 119 13.28 -4.18 -4.28
C ALA A 119 14.74 -4.67 -4.29
N ALA A 120 14.92 -5.97 -4.43
CA ALA A 120 16.25 -6.55 -4.62
C ALA A 120 16.87 -6.06 -5.95
N PRO A 121 18.20 -5.86 -6.01
CA PRO A 121 18.91 -5.42 -7.22
C PRO A 121 19.02 -6.56 -8.25
N THR A 122 17.89 -6.96 -8.82
CA THR A 122 17.77 -8.01 -9.83
C THR A 122 17.16 -7.44 -11.10
N ASP A 123 17.41 -8.07 -12.24
CA ASP A 123 16.83 -7.64 -13.54
C ASP A 123 15.31 -7.56 -13.53
N SER A 124 14.65 -8.40 -12.72
CA SER A 124 13.19 -8.48 -12.69
C SER A 124 12.55 -7.37 -11.86
N PHE A 125 13.24 -6.89 -10.82
CA PHE A 125 12.68 -6.06 -9.75
C PHE A 125 11.33 -6.57 -9.19
N ARG A 126 11.08 -7.88 -9.29
CA ARG A 126 9.84 -8.55 -8.81
C ARG A 126 9.99 -9.14 -7.41
N ASP A 127 11.23 -9.31 -6.96
CA ASP A 127 11.53 -9.76 -5.60
C ASP A 127 11.47 -8.56 -4.66
N ILE A 128 10.27 -8.35 -4.12
CA ILE A 128 9.92 -7.24 -3.24
C ILE A 128 9.70 -7.78 -1.85
N THR A 129 10.50 -7.30 -0.90
CA THR A 129 10.20 -7.45 0.53
C THR A 129 9.33 -6.28 0.96
N PHE A 130 8.17 -6.56 1.55
CA PHE A 130 7.24 -5.55 2.03
C PHE A 130 7.06 -5.66 3.54
N THR A 131 7.19 -4.54 4.25
CA THR A 131 6.97 -4.45 5.69
C THR A 131 5.79 -3.52 5.98
N PRO A 132 4.62 -4.06 6.37
CA PRO A 132 3.46 -3.26 6.74
C PRO A 132 3.74 -2.30 7.90
N ARG A 133 3.20 -1.09 7.81
CA ARG A 133 3.17 -0.12 8.91
C ARG A 133 1.78 -0.08 9.56
N LYS A 134 1.67 0.63 10.68
CA LYS A 134 0.40 0.80 11.41
C LYS A 134 -0.67 1.35 10.47
N GLY A 135 -1.85 0.71 10.46
CA GLY A 135 -2.98 1.11 9.62
C GLY A 135 -3.03 0.44 8.24
N HIS A 136 -2.05 -0.37 7.87
CA HIS A 136 -2.10 -1.15 6.64
C HIS A 136 -3.19 -2.22 6.68
N SER A 137 -3.90 -2.38 5.56
CA SER A 137 -4.82 -3.49 5.34
C SER A 137 -4.05 -4.81 5.15
N PRO A 138 -4.27 -5.85 5.98
CA PRO A 138 -3.55 -7.12 5.88
C PRO A 138 -3.83 -7.90 4.58
N GLU A 139 -4.89 -7.57 3.86
CA GLU A 139 -5.25 -8.16 2.58
C GLU A 139 -4.32 -7.72 1.43
N ILE A 140 -3.55 -6.66 1.65
CA ILE A 140 -2.50 -6.24 0.73
C ILE A 140 -1.17 -6.82 1.23
N LEU A 141 -0.58 -7.70 0.42
CA LEU A 141 0.66 -8.39 0.79
C LEU A 141 1.90 -7.57 0.43
N ALA A 142 1.82 -6.78 -0.64
CA ALA A 142 2.88 -5.86 -1.05
C ALA A 142 2.35 -4.78 -1.99
N VAL A 143 2.92 -3.58 -1.91
CA VAL A 143 2.73 -2.50 -2.89
C VAL A 143 4.08 -1.90 -3.23
N PHE A 144 4.33 -1.65 -4.51
CA PHE A 144 5.55 -0.98 -4.95
C PHE A 144 5.34 -0.28 -6.28
N VAL A 145 6.05 0.83 -6.48
CA VAL A 145 6.18 1.51 -7.77
C VAL A 145 7.49 1.11 -8.41
N ALA A 146 7.42 0.75 -9.69
CA ALA A 146 8.57 0.38 -10.51
C ALA A 146 8.64 1.24 -11.78
N THR A 147 9.85 1.53 -12.24
CA THR A 147 10.16 2.27 -13.46
C THR A 147 11.06 1.45 -14.39
N GLY A 148 10.73 1.43 -15.68
CA GLY A 148 11.43 0.66 -16.70
C GLY A 148 11.99 1.57 -17.79
N CYS A 149 13.23 1.29 -18.20
CA CYS A 149 13.95 1.96 -19.28
C CYS A 149 15.14 1.10 -19.70
N TYR A 150 15.82 1.48 -20.77
CA TYR A 150 17.17 0.97 -21.03
C TYR A 150 18.17 1.55 -20.03
N GLY A 151 18.93 0.67 -19.38
CA GLY A 151 19.90 1.07 -18.36
C GLY A 151 20.54 -0.13 -17.67
N THR A 152 21.37 0.12 -16.68
CA THR A 152 21.98 -0.93 -15.85
C THR A 152 21.16 -1.20 -14.60
N VAL A 153 21.16 -2.44 -14.11
CA VAL A 153 20.58 -2.76 -12.80
C VAL A 153 21.35 -2.02 -11.70
N PRO A 154 20.68 -1.28 -10.80
CA PRO A 154 21.32 -0.67 -9.64
C PRO A 154 22.01 -1.72 -8.79
N LYS A 155 23.16 -1.38 -8.19
CA LYS A 155 23.94 -2.32 -7.36
C LYS A 155 23.35 -2.52 -5.96
N GLU A 156 22.52 -1.60 -5.53
CA GLU A 156 21.96 -1.53 -4.19
C GLU A 156 20.46 -1.80 -4.23
N ALA A 157 19.93 -2.30 -3.12
CA ALA A 157 18.49 -2.47 -2.97
C ALA A 157 17.79 -1.10 -3.01
N LEU A 158 16.66 -1.03 -3.70
CA LEU A 158 15.91 0.21 -3.86
C LEU A 158 14.78 0.19 -2.83
N THR A 159 14.76 1.19 -1.97
CA THR A 159 13.80 1.29 -0.85
C THR A 159 12.85 2.44 -1.09
N GLN A 160 11.56 2.17 -0.89
CA GLN A 160 10.51 3.18 -0.95
C GLN A 160 9.51 2.98 0.18
N GLU A 161 9.09 4.08 0.78
CA GLU A 161 7.94 4.15 1.66
C GLU A 161 6.69 4.39 0.81
N VAL A 162 5.63 3.62 1.02
CA VAL A 162 4.37 3.76 0.27
C VAL A 162 3.19 3.96 1.21
N ALA A 163 2.33 4.91 0.88
CA ALA A 163 1.12 5.23 1.63
C ALA A 163 -0.02 5.63 0.70
N GLY A 164 -1.25 5.23 1.02
CA GLY A 164 -2.42 5.56 0.20
C GLY A 164 -3.63 4.68 0.46
N GLN A 165 -4.49 4.58 -0.55
CA GLN A 165 -5.74 3.85 -0.50
C GLN A 165 -6.07 3.22 -1.85
N LEU A 166 -6.56 1.98 -1.79
CA LEU A 166 -7.16 1.28 -2.91
C LEU A 166 -8.66 1.09 -2.62
N VAL A 167 -9.50 1.61 -3.51
CA VAL A 167 -10.94 1.39 -3.47
C VAL A 167 -11.30 0.43 -4.59
N LEU A 168 -11.86 -0.73 -4.24
CA LEU A 168 -12.48 -1.66 -5.17
C LEU A 168 -13.99 -1.39 -5.14
N GLU A 169 -14.49 -0.63 -6.10
CA GLU A 169 -15.91 -0.29 -6.23
C GLU A 169 -16.72 -1.49 -6.73
N GLU A 170 -16.15 -2.23 -7.67
CA GLU A 170 -16.65 -3.52 -8.13
C GLU A 170 -15.53 -4.54 -7.89
N ASN A 171 -15.87 -5.64 -7.23
CA ASN A 171 -14.92 -6.69 -6.89
C ASN A 171 -15.68 -8.03 -6.91
N SER A 172 -16.03 -8.43 -8.13
CA SER A 172 -16.78 -9.64 -8.41
C SER A 172 -15.85 -10.75 -8.90
N ASP A 173 -16.41 -11.93 -9.13
CA ASP A 173 -15.63 -13.04 -9.64
C ASP A 173 -15.13 -12.86 -11.08
N THR A 174 -15.76 -11.96 -11.85
CA THR A 174 -15.48 -11.76 -13.29
C THR A 174 -14.91 -10.39 -13.62
N ARG A 175 -14.99 -9.42 -12.70
CA ARG A 175 -14.59 -8.04 -12.95
C ARG A 175 -14.17 -7.33 -11.67
N VAL A 176 -13.12 -6.52 -11.77
CA VAL A 176 -12.65 -5.64 -10.70
C VAL A 176 -12.50 -4.23 -11.27
N ARG A 177 -13.20 -3.27 -10.68
CA ARG A 177 -13.17 -1.84 -11.04
C ARG A 177 -12.94 -1.02 -9.79
N GLY A 178 -12.13 0.02 -9.89
CA GLY A 178 -11.76 0.78 -8.71
C GLY A 178 -10.83 1.95 -8.99
N ARG A 179 -10.26 2.47 -7.90
CA ARG A 179 -9.33 3.59 -7.90
C ARG A 179 -8.21 3.35 -6.90
N LEU A 180 -6.98 3.62 -7.34
CA LEU A 180 -5.79 3.60 -6.50
C LEU A 180 -5.26 5.04 -6.35
N VAL A 181 -5.16 5.50 -5.11
CA VAL A 181 -4.45 6.73 -4.75
C VAL A 181 -3.25 6.33 -3.90
N LEU A 182 -2.03 6.67 -4.32
CA LEU A 182 -0.79 6.24 -3.67
C LEU A 182 0.26 7.33 -3.78
N ARG A 183 1.02 7.53 -2.71
CA ARG A 183 2.29 8.25 -2.72
C ARG A 183 3.41 7.28 -2.36
N SER A 184 4.53 7.43 -3.04
CA SER A 184 5.78 6.74 -2.76
C SER A 184 6.89 7.76 -2.53
N VAL A 185 7.70 7.54 -1.50
CA VAL A 185 8.88 8.36 -1.18
C VAL A 185 10.10 7.45 -1.10
N GLY A 186 11.19 7.83 -1.76
CA GLY A 186 12.38 6.99 -1.90
C GLY A 186 12.52 6.40 -3.29
N LYS A 187 13.48 5.51 -3.47
CA LYS A 187 13.86 5.03 -4.80
C LYS A 187 12.81 4.06 -5.35
N THR A 188 12.17 4.42 -6.47
CA THR A 188 11.29 3.49 -7.20
C THR A 188 12.10 2.30 -7.69
N ALA A 189 11.48 1.12 -7.75
CA ALA A 189 12.17 -0.09 -8.21
C ALA A 189 12.49 0.02 -9.71
N GLY A 190 13.67 -0.41 -10.18
CA GLY A 190 13.96 -0.47 -11.62
C GLY A 190 15.25 0.20 -12.05
N ARG A 191 15.49 0.20 -13.37
CA ARG A 191 16.74 0.70 -13.99
C ARG A 191 16.81 2.23 -14.02
N CYS A 192 15.67 2.89 -14.15
CA CYS A 192 15.53 4.35 -14.07
C CYS A 192 14.77 4.74 -12.80
N SER A 193 15.32 4.36 -11.65
CA SER A 193 14.72 4.67 -10.35
C SER A 193 14.56 6.19 -10.18
N GLY A 194 13.33 6.63 -9.91
CA GLY A 194 13.05 8.00 -9.43
C GLY A 194 13.16 8.08 -7.91
N ASP A 195 12.92 9.27 -7.35
CA ASP A 195 13.01 9.60 -5.92
C ASP A 195 11.67 9.59 -5.18
N GLY A 196 10.58 9.33 -5.91
CA GLY A 196 9.24 9.22 -5.38
C GLY A 196 8.23 9.10 -6.50
N ALA A 197 6.98 8.82 -6.16
CA ALA A 197 5.90 8.75 -7.14
C ALA A 197 4.57 9.17 -6.53
N GLU A 198 3.67 9.64 -7.39
CA GLU A 198 2.27 9.89 -7.07
C GLU A 198 1.38 9.23 -8.11
N VAL A 199 0.39 8.50 -7.60
CA VAL A 199 -0.56 7.73 -8.39
C VAL A 199 -1.95 8.10 -7.91
N ALA A 200 -2.83 8.42 -8.85
CA ALA A 200 -4.26 8.59 -8.65
C ALA A 200 -4.92 8.05 -9.92
N LEU A 201 -5.15 6.73 -9.99
CA LEU A 201 -5.58 6.05 -11.21
C LEU A 201 -6.86 5.26 -10.98
N SER A 202 -7.80 5.43 -11.90
CA SER A 202 -8.97 4.55 -12.02
C SER A 202 -8.63 3.37 -12.92
N PHE A 203 -9.23 2.21 -12.64
CA PHE A 203 -9.00 1.00 -13.43
C PHE A 203 -10.26 0.15 -13.52
N ASP A 204 -10.32 -0.68 -14.57
CA ASP A 204 -11.40 -1.59 -14.86
C ASP A 204 -10.84 -2.81 -15.60
N VAL A 205 -10.84 -3.97 -14.93
CA VAL A 205 -10.12 -5.17 -15.38
C VAL A 205 -11.03 -6.40 -15.25
N ALA A 206 -11.01 -7.25 -16.27
CA ALA A 206 -11.63 -8.58 -16.21
C ALA A 206 -10.79 -9.53 -15.33
N ARG A 207 -11.45 -10.43 -14.58
CA ARG A 207 -10.79 -11.38 -13.67
C ARG A 207 -10.65 -12.78 -14.26
#